data_AF-A0A2P4SLB4-F1
#
_entry.id   AF-A0A2P4SLB4-F1
#
_cell.length_a   1.000
_cell.length_b   1.000
_cell.length_c   1.000
_cell.angle_alpha   90.00
_cell.angle_beta   90.00
_cell.angle_gamma   90.00
#
_symmetry.space_group_name_H-M   'P 1'
#
loop_
_entity.id
_entity.type
_entity.pdbx_description
1 polymer ?
#
loop_
_entity_poly.entity_id
_entity_poly.type
_entity_poly.pdbx_seq_one_letter_code
_entity_poly.pdbx_strand_id
1 'polypeptide(L)'
;EHECKLTEEIVELIDRELDLMSREVKECNLEGLRKRICTLFLQYIKIPKFNPEVARILKVPPDPLKLYKNVHFCRSCEHYLPASEFPIPANSRTIGRCHLCCKLDNEARRRESFLKYRLILESLRKSEADYRDDARIVFLVQQQHLQYMIENIWGCQSALSACNDLYDLVMVRWDKQQEWSPWNTILLTKDEADAHLKLDNLQEAYEASFIHGIKHKHIRAKKYFAQIPVMTSLFHRSDKQANAS
;
A
#
# COMPACT_ATOMS: atom_id res chain seq x y z
N GLU A 1 -43.28 -30.50 -24.33
CA GLU A 1 -41.89 -30.09 -24.63
C GLU A 1 -41.84 -28.64 -25.05
N HIS A 2 -40.70 -27.97 -24.89
CA HIS A 2 -40.56 -26.57 -25.26
C HIS A 2 -40.19 -26.45 -26.75
N GLU A 3 -41.21 -26.31 -27.60
CA GLU A 3 -41.04 -26.01 -29.02
C GLU A 3 -40.36 -24.64 -29.18
N CYS A 4 -39.10 -24.67 -29.59
CA CYS A 4 -38.41 -23.50 -30.09
C CYS A 4 -37.64 -23.91 -31.32
N LYS A 5 -37.46 -22.97 -32.27
CA LYS A 5 -36.80 -23.22 -33.56
C LYS A 5 -35.44 -23.93 -33.42
N LEU A 6 -34.73 -23.69 -32.32
CA LEU A 6 -33.45 -24.34 -32.03
C LEU A 6 -33.62 -25.84 -31.73
N THR A 7 -34.64 -26.23 -30.97
CA THR A 7 -34.93 -27.64 -30.69
C THR A 7 -35.39 -28.36 -31.95
N GLU A 8 -36.22 -27.71 -32.76
CA GLU A 8 -36.69 -28.23 -34.07
C GLU A 8 -35.50 -28.49 -35.00
N GLU A 9 -34.59 -27.51 -35.16
CA GLU A 9 -33.41 -27.66 -36.02
C GLU A 9 -32.46 -28.77 -35.54
N ILE A 10 -32.30 -28.94 -34.21
CA ILE A 10 -31.49 -30.04 -33.66
C ILE A 10 -32.11 -31.39 -34.03
N VAL A 11 -33.43 -31.55 -33.83
CA VAL A 11 -34.14 -32.80 -34.13
C VAL A 11 -34.07 -33.11 -35.63
N GLU A 12 -34.33 -32.15 -36.50
CA GLU A 12 -34.23 -32.34 -37.96
C GLU A 12 -32.84 -32.80 -38.41
N LEU A 13 -31.77 -32.27 -37.80
CA LEU A 13 -30.40 -32.67 -38.13
C LEU A 13 -30.05 -34.06 -37.60
N ILE A 14 -30.59 -34.46 -36.44
CA ILE A 14 -30.44 -35.81 -35.90
C ILE A 14 -31.17 -36.81 -36.81
N ASP A 15 -32.41 -36.53 -37.20
CA ASP A 15 -33.17 -37.38 -38.11
C ASP A 15 -32.45 -37.54 -39.46
N ARG A 16 -31.84 -36.45 -39.95
CA ARG A 16 -31.00 -36.49 -41.15
C ARG A 16 -29.74 -37.34 -40.95
N GLU A 17 -29.11 -37.31 -39.78
CA GLU A 17 -27.98 -38.19 -39.48
C GLU A 17 -28.41 -39.66 -39.50
N LEU A 18 -29.56 -39.98 -38.89
CA LEU A 18 -30.12 -41.34 -38.88
C LEU A 18 -30.41 -41.85 -40.29
N ASP A 19 -31.02 -41.03 -41.16
CA ASP A 19 -31.26 -41.40 -42.56
C ASP A 19 -29.94 -41.66 -43.32
N LEU A 20 -28.91 -40.81 -43.15
CA LEU A 20 -27.62 -41.01 -43.80
C LEU A 20 -26.88 -42.25 -43.28
N MET A 21 -26.99 -42.56 -41.98
CA MET A 21 -26.45 -43.79 -41.40
C MET A 21 -27.16 -45.04 -41.94
N SER A 22 -28.48 -44.99 -42.10
CA SER A 22 -29.25 -46.10 -42.67
C SER A 22 -28.86 -46.43 -44.12
N ARG A 23 -28.27 -45.46 -44.83
CA ARG A 23 -27.75 -45.57 -46.19
C ARG A 23 -26.25 -45.90 -46.25
N GLU A 24 -25.66 -46.31 -45.13
CA GLU A 24 -24.25 -46.71 -45.01
C GLU A 24 -23.25 -45.62 -45.45
N VAL A 25 -23.61 -44.33 -45.28
CA VAL A 25 -22.70 -43.23 -45.54
C VAL A 25 -21.52 -43.29 -44.56
N LYS A 26 -20.30 -43.21 -45.09
CA LYS A 26 -19.06 -43.25 -44.29
C LYS A 26 -19.06 -42.16 -43.22
N GLU A 27 -18.63 -42.52 -42.01
CA GLU A 27 -18.63 -41.62 -40.86
C GLU A 27 -17.85 -40.31 -41.07
N CYS A 28 -16.75 -40.35 -41.85
CA CYS A 28 -15.97 -39.15 -42.17
C CYS A 28 -16.80 -38.07 -42.89
N ASN A 29 -17.85 -38.47 -43.62
CA ASN A 29 -18.75 -37.54 -44.31
C ASN A 29 -19.84 -36.97 -43.37
N LEU A 30 -20.03 -37.55 -42.18
CA LEU A 30 -20.99 -37.09 -41.17
C LEU A 30 -20.37 -36.10 -40.18
N GLU A 31 -19.05 -35.91 -40.20
CA GLU A 31 -18.34 -35.10 -39.21
C GLU A 31 -18.86 -33.65 -39.14
N GLY A 32 -19.14 -33.04 -40.29
CA GLY A 32 -19.71 -31.69 -40.37
C GLY A 32 -21.13 -31.61 -39.77
N LEU A 33 -21.96 -32.64 -40.00
CA LEU A 33 -23.31 -32.74 -39.47
C LEU A 33 -23.27 -32.91 -37.94
N ARG A 34 -22.46 -33.85 -37.44
CA ARG A 34 -22.24 -34.07 -36.00
C ARG A 34 -21.73 -32.80 -35.30
N LYS A 35 -20.75 -32.09 -35.88
CA LYS A 35 -20.27 -30.80 -35.35
C LYS A 35 -21.38 -29.76 -35.29
N ARG A 36 -22.24 -29.68 -36.30
CA ARG A 36 -23.39 -28.75 -36.31
C ARG A 36 -24.39 -29.10 -35.21
N ILE A 37 -24.76 -30.38 -35.07
CA ILE A 37 -25.64 -30.87 -34.00
C ILE A 37 -25.06 -30.52 -32.62
N CYS A 38 -23.79 -30.86 -32.37
CA CYS A 38 -23.12 -30.54 -31.11
C CYS A 38 -23.08 -29.03 -30.84
N THR A 39 -22.86 -28.21 -31.87
CA THR A 39 -22.83 -26.74 -31.72
C THR A 39 -24.20 -26.19 -31.35
N LEU A 40 -25.27 -26.63 -32.02
CA LEU A 40 -26.63 -26.20 -31.73
C LEU A 40 -27.08 -26.68 -30.34
N PHE A 41 -26.73 -27.91 -29.97
CA PHE A 41 -26.97 -28.43 -28.62
C PHE A 41 -26.23 -27.62 -27.56
N LEU A 42 -24.97 -27.24 -27.82
CA LEU A 42 -24.21 -26.36 -26.93
C LEU A 42 -24.85 -24.97 -26.79
N GLN A 43 -25.45 -24.43 -27.86
CA GLN A 43 -26.23 -23.19 -27.78
C GLN A 43 -27.48 -23.39 -26.94
N TYR A 44 -28.20 -24.50 -27.11
CA TYR A 44 -29.40 -24.83 -26.34
C TYR A 44 -29.13 -24.87 -24.84
N ILE A 45 -28.09 -25.61 -24.39
CA ILE A 45 -27.76 -25.73 -22.97
C ILE A 45 -27.18 -24.44 -22.35
N LYS A 46 -26.80 -23.46 -23.18
CA LYS A 46 -26.34 -22.13 -22.73
C LYS A 46 -27.49 -21.15 -22.48
N ILE A 47 -28.72 -21.50 -22.85
CA ILE A 47 -29.89 -20.64 -22.62
C ILE A 47 -30.41 -20.89 -21.19
N PRO A 48 -30.40 -19.88 -20.30
CA PRO A 48 -30.86 -20.05 -18.91
C PRO A 48 -32.30 -20.53 -18.76
N LYS A 49 -33.15 -20.27 -19.76
CA LYS A 49 -34.53 -20.77 -19.82
C LYS A 49 -34.58 -22.31 -19.84
N PHE A 50 -33.61 -22.96 -20.48
CA PHE A 50 -33.56 -24.42 -20.65
C PHE A 50 -32.58 -25.10 -19.70
N ASN A 51 -31.55 -24.38 -19.23
CA ASN A 51 -30.60 -24.84 -18.23
C ASN A 51 -30.40 -23.76 -17.15
N PRO A 52 -31.19 -23.77 -16.06
CA PRO A 52 -31.15 -22.70 -15.05
C PRO A 52 -29.80 -22.61 -14.33
N GLU A 53 -29.05 -23.71 -14.19
CA GLU A 53 -27.72 -23.70 -13.55
C GLU A 53 -26.70 -22.89 -14.35
N VAL A 54 -26.86 -22.77 -15.67
CA VAL A 54 -25.95 -21.99 -16.51
C VAL A 54 -25.97 -20.49 -16.16
N ALA A 55 -27.08 -20.00 -15.58
CA ALA A 55 -27.20 -18.61 -15.15
C ALA A 55 -26.14 -18.21 -14.11
N ARG A 56 -25.65 -19.17 -13.32
CA ARG A 56 -24.62 -18.95 -12.30
C ARG A 56 -23.21 -18.87 -12.89
N ILE A 57 -23.01 -19.42 -14.08
CA ILE A 57 -21.71 -19.56 -14.75
C ILE A 57 -21.52 -18.45 -15.81
N LEU A 58 -22.62 -17.98 -16.42
CA LEU A 58 -22.57 -16.90 -17.41
C LEU A 58 -22.06 -15.60 -16.77
N LYS A 59 -20.84 -15.18 -17.16
CA LYS A 59 -20.21 -13.92 -16.73
C LYS A 59 -20.94 -12.67 -17.23
N VAL A 60 -21.73 -12.82 -18.29
CA VAL A 60 -22.47 -11.73 -18.94
C VAL A 60 -23.96 -12.01 -18.74
N PRO A 61 -24.71 -11.13 -18.06
CA PRO A 61 -26.16 -11.24 -17.97
C PRO A 61 -26.79 -11.36 -19.36
N PRO A 62 -27.84 -12.19 -19.53
CA PRO A 62 -28.53 -12.36 -20.81
C PRO A 62 -29.17 -11.07 -21.35
N ASP A 63 -29.43 -10.11 -20.47
CA ASP A 63 -29.97 -8.80 -20.81
C ASP A 63 -28.83 -7.75 -20.86
N PRO A 64 -28.49 -7.23 -22.06
CA PRO A 64 -27.44 -6.22 -22.21
C PRO A 64 -27.71 -4.96 -21.38
N LEU A 65 -28.97 -4.61 -21.13
CA LEU A 65 -29.33 -3.39 -20.38
C LEU A 65 -28.99 -3.48 -18.89
N LYS A 66 -28.86 -4.70 -18.34
CA LYS A 66 -28.42 -4.92 -16.95
C LYS A 66 -26.92 -4.73 -16.76
N LEU A 67 -26.13 -4.84 -17.83
CA LEU A 67 -24.68 -4.56 -17.79
C LEU A 67 -24.41 -3.07 -17.63
N TYR A 68 -25.07 -2.23 -18.44
CA TYR A 68 -24.80 -0.78 -18.47
C TYR A 68 -25.15 -0.06 -17.18
N LYS A 69 -26.07 -0.59 -16.36
CA LYS A 69 -26.52 0.06 -15.12
C LYS A 69 -25.57 -0.15 -13.93
N ASN A 70 -24.71 -1.17 -13.98
CA ASN A 70 -23.92 -1.60 -12.83
C ASN A 70 -22.41 -1.54 -13.06
N VAL A 71 -21.96 -0.85 -14.12
CA VAL A 71 -20.53 -0.68 -14.42
C VAL A 71 -20.15 0.79 -14.38
N HIS A 72 -18.97 1.06 -13.82
CA HIS A 72 -18.39 2.40 -13.73
C HIS A 72 -16.97 2.40 -14.27
N PHE A 73 -16.54 3.56 -14.77
CA PHE A 73 -15.23 3.74 -15.35
C PHE A 73 -14.22 4.19 -14.30
N CYS A 74 -13.14 3.43 -14.12
CA CYS A 74 -12.04 3.82 -13.26
C CYS A 74 -11.07 4.73 -14.03
N ARG A 75 -10.87 5.96 -13.54
CA ARG A 75 -9.95 6.93 -14.17
C ARG A 75 -8.46 6.57 -14.07
N SER A 76 -8.07 5.63 -13.21
CA SER A 76 -6.67 5.28 -12.99
C SER A 76 -6.20 4.08 -13.79
N CYS A 77 -7.05 3.07 -13.98
CA CYS A 77 -6.72 1.91 -14.81
C CYS A 77 -7.44 1.92 -16.15
N GLU A 78 -8.35 2.86 -16.39
CA GLU A 78 -9.13 3.00 -17.64
C GLU A 78 -10.02 1.79 -17.97
N HIS A 79 -10.39 0.99 -16.97
CA HIS A 79 -11.30 -0.14 -17.13
C HIS A 79 -12.73 0.18 -16.66
N TYR A 80 -13.71 -0.39 -17.35
CA TYR A 80 -15.09 -0.48 -16.88
C TYR A 80 -15.21 -1.66 -15.91
N LEU A 81 -15.60 -1.39 -14.67
CA LEU A 81 -15.69 -2.38 -13.60
C LEU A 81 -17.07 -2.31 -12.93
N PRO A 82 -17.55 -3.42 -12.34
CA PRO A 82 -18.78 -3.42 -11.57
C PRO A 82 -18.76 -2.42 -10.42
N ALA A 83 -19.91 -1.92 -9.99
CA ALA A 83 -20.02 -1.00 -8.86
C ALA A 83 -19.43 -1.55 -7.54
N SER A 84 -19.40 -2.87 -7.36
CA SER A 84 -18.74 -3.54 -6.23
C SER A 84 -17.22 -3.38 -6.20
N GLU A 85 -16.59 -3.04 -7.32
CA GLU A 85 -15.14 -2.84 -7.42
C GLU A 85 -14.70 -1.41 -7.06
N PHE A 86 -15.64 -0.55 -6.67
CA PHE A 86 -15.36 0.81 -6.24
C PHE A 86 -15.66 0.97 -4.75
N PRO A 87 -14.82 1.70 -4.00
CA PRO A 87 -15.19 2.14 -2.67
C PRO A 87 -16.44 3.01 -2.80
N ILE A 88 -17.46 2.77 -1.99
CA ILE A 88 -18.66 3.60 -1.91
C ILE A 88 -18.45 4.57 -0.73
N PRO A 89 -17.97 5.80 -0.95
CA PRO A 89 -17.83 6.75 0.14
C PRO A 89 -19.23 7.25 0.46
N ALA A 90 -19.63 7.20 1.73
CA ALA A 90 -20.94 7.69 2.18
C ALA A 90 -21.25 9.15 1.78
N ASN A 91 -20.22 9.92 1.41
CA ASN A 91 -20.27 11.37 1.23
C ASN A 91 -19.86 11.85 -0.18
N SER A 92 -19.50 10.95 -1.11
CA SER A 92 -19.02 11.34 -2.45
C SER A 92 -20.09 11.10 -3.51
N ARG A 93 -20.39 12.13 -4.31
CA ARG A 93 -21.29 12.03 -5.48
C ARG A 93 -20.59 11.51 -6.74
N THR A 94 -19.27 11.32 -6.71
CA THR A 94 -18.47 10.89 -7.87
C THR A 94 -17.77 9.57 -7.60
N ILE A 95 -17.94 8.64 -8.54
CA ILE A 95 -17.28 7.34 -8.54
C ILE A 95 -15.85 7.56 -9.03
N GLY A 96 -14.89 7.30 -8.15
CA GLY A 96 -13.49 7.64 -8.34
C GLY A 96 -12.66 6.48 -8.86
N ARG A 97 -11.65 6.09 -8.07
CA ARG A 97 -10.71 5.01 -8.38
C ARG A 97 -11.25 3.67 -7.85
N CYS A 98 -11.01 2.58 -8.56
CA CYS A 98 -11.39 1.23 -8.09
C CYS A 98 -10.55 0.80 -6.87
N HIS A 99 -11.01 -0.22 -6.14
CA HIS A 99 -10.32 -0.76 -4.96
C HIS A 99 -8.86 -1.14 -5.24
N LEU A 100 -8.58 -1.75 -6.38
CA LEU A 100 -7.23 -2.15 -6.77
C LEU A 100 -6.31 -0.93 -6.94
N CYS A 101 -6.75 0.09 -7.70
CA CYS A 101 -5.98 1.31 -7.88
C CYS A 101 -5.76 2.06 -6.55
N CYS A 102 -6.78 2.12 -5.68
CA CYS A 102 -6.64 2.67 -4.34
C CYS A 102 -5.61 1.90 -3.50
N LYS A 103 -5.64 0.56 -3.54
CA LYS A 103 -4.69 -0.29 -2.83
C LYS A 103 -3.26 -0.05 -3.31
N LEU A 104 -3.05 -0.03 -4.63
CA LEU A 104 -1.75 0.22 -5.24
C LEU A 104 -1.21 1.62 -4.92
N ASP A 105 -2.06 2.65 -4.94
CA ASP A 105 -1.69 4.02 -4.55
C ASP A 105 -1.26 4.07 -3.07
N ASN A 106 -2.02 3.41 -2.18
CA ASN A 106 -1.68 3.33 -0.76
C ASN A 106 -0.37 2.58 -0.52
N GLU A 107 -0.13 1.48 -1.24
CA GLU A 107 1.13 0.74 -1.19
C GLU A 107 2.29 1.59 -1.69
N ALA A 108 2.12 2.32 -2.80
CA ALA A 108 3.13 3.21 -3.33
C ALA A 108 3.48 4.33 -2.33
N ARG A 109 2.47 4.98 -1.74
CA ARG A 109 2.68 5.99 -0.68
C ARG A 109 3.42 5.43 0.52
N ARG A 110 3.06 4.23 0.98
CA ARG A 110 3.78 3.55 2.09
C ARG A 110 5.23 3.26 1.73
N ARG A 111 5.51 2.79 0.51
CA ARG A 111 6.88 2.56 0.02
C ARG A 111 7.66 3.86 -0.06
N GLU A 112 7.04 4.93 -0.51
CA GLU A 112 7.66 6.25 -0.59
C GLU A 112 8.05 6.77 0.82
N SER A 113 7.13 6.71 1.79
CA SER A 113 7.45 7.06 3.19
C SER A 113 8.55 6.18 3.78
N PHE A 114 8.53 4.88 3.49
CA PHE A 114 9.59 3.96 3.92
C PHE A 114 10.96 4.37 3.36
N LEU A 115 11.06 4.65 2.06
CA LEU A 115 12.30 5.11 1.43
C LEU A 115 12.80 6.43 2.05
N LYS A 116 11.89 7.35 2.39
CA LYS A 116 12.25 8.63 3.04
C LYS A 116 12.88 8.44 4.40
N TYR A 117 12.28 7.62 5.28
CA TYR A 117 12.88 7.34 6.59
C TYR A 117 14.26 6.69 6.45
N ARG A 118 14.45 5.82 5.46
CA ARG A 118 15.76 5.25 5.17
C ARG A 118 16.79 6.32 4.79
N LEU A 119 16.42 7.28 3.93
CA LEU A 119 17.30 8.37 3.52
C LEU A 119 17.68 9.29 4.69
N ILE A 120 16.72 9.61 5.57
CA ILE A 120 17.01 10.39 6.79
C ILE A 120 18.02 9.64 7.68
N LEU A 121 17.84 8.32 7.86
CA LEU A 121 18.79 7.50 8.63
C LEU A 121 20.18 7.47 8.01
N GLU A 122 20.26 7.32 6.69
CA GLU A 122 21.53 7.33 5.95
C GLU A 122 22.22 8.68 6.06
N SER A 123 21.48 9.79 5.92
CA SER A 123 22.01 11.14 6.09
C SER A 123 22.54 11.36 7.51
N LEU A 124 21.77 10.95 8.52
CA LEU A 124 22.16 11.02 9.92
C LEU A 124 23.44 10.21 10.21
N ARG A 125 23.54 8.99 9.69
CA ARG A 125 24.75 8.17 9.86
C ARG A 125 25.97 8.78 9.19
N LYS A 126 25.79 9.41 8.03
CA LYS A 126 26.88 10.13 7.34
C LYS A 126 27.34 11.34 8.16
N SER A 127 26.41 12.18 8.61
CA SER A 127 26.77 13.34 9.43
C SER A 127 27.43 12.94 10.75
N GLU A 128 27.00 11.84 11.37
CA GLU A 128 27.63 11.34 12.61
C GLU A 128 29.03 10.79 12.38
N ALA A 129 29.31 10.18 11.22
CA ALA A 129 30.66 9.71 10.89
C ALA A 129 31.67 10.87 10.78
N ASP A 130 31.22 12.08 10.46
CA ASP A 130 32.08 13.26 10.32
C ASP A 130 32.60 13.77 11.67
N TYR A 131 31.92 13.49 12.79
CA TYR A 131 32.35 13.92 14.14
C TYR A 131 33.56 13.16 14.69
N ARG A 132 33.86 11.96 14.14
CA ARG A 132 35.02 11.11 14.54
C ARG A 132 35.12 10.85 16.05
N ASP A 133 33.99 10.80 16.76
CA ASP A 133 33.88 10.60 18.20
C ASP A 133 33.48 9.16 18.58
N ASP A 134 33.70 8.21 17.67
CA ASP A 134 33.34 6.79 17.81
C ASP A 134 31.86 6.55 18.15
N ALA A 135 30.95 7.44 17.71
CA ALA A 135 29.50 7.31 17.93
C ALA A 135 28.98 5.92 17.51
N ARG A 136 28.32 5.21 18.43
CA ARG A 136 27.86 3.82 18.19
C ARG A 136 26.34 3.73 18.13
N ILE A 137 25.64 4.61 18.83
CA ILE A 137 24.19 4.52 19.01
C ILE A 137 23.46 4.68 17.67
N VAL A 138 23.88 5.63 16.83
CA VAL A 138 23.27 5.90 15.51
C VAL A 138 23.30 4.68 14.57
N PHE A 139 24.34 3.86 14.65
CA PHE A 139 24.49 2.66 13.81
C PHE A 139 23.65 1.49 14.29
N LEU A 140 23.24 1.49 15.56
CA LEU A 140 22.34 0.48 16.14
C LEU A 140 20.87 0.81 15.91
N VAL A 141 20.53 2.08 15.68
CA VAL A 141 19.17 2.47 15.32
C VAL A 141 18.83 1.90 13.95
N GLN A 142 17.78 1.08 13.92
CA GLN A 142 17.18 0.56 12.70
C GLN A 142 16.12 1.51 12.15
N GLN A 143 15.81 1.37 10.86
CA GLN A 143 14.83 2.22 10.17
C GLN A 143 13.45 2.24 10.84
N GLN A 144 12.98 1.11 11.36
CA GLN A 144 11.70 1.02 12.09
C GLN A 144 11.66 1.91 13.34
N HIS A 145 12.79 2.05 14.03
CA HIS A 145 12.89 2.86 15.23
C HIS A 145 12.98 4.35 14.87
N LEU A 146 13.69 4.68 13.79
CA LEU A 146 13.69 6.04 13.27
C LEU A 146 12.28 6.49 12.82
N GLN A 147 11.56 5.61 12.12
CA GLN A 147 10.16 5.86 11.76
C GLN A 147 9.32 6.15 12.99
N TYR A 148 9.44 5.32 14.05
CA TYR A 148 8.73 5.55 15.30
C TYR A 148 9.05 6.93 15.90
N MET A 149 10.33 7.33 15.90
CA MET A 149 10.73 8.65 16.40
C MET A 149 10.06 9.76 15.61
N ILE A 150 10.15 9.74 14.28
CA ILE A 150 9.59 10.79 13.41
C ILE A 150 8.08 10.86 13.57
N GLU A 151 7.37 9.73 13.52
CA GLU A 151 5.90 9.71 13.54
C GLU A 151 5.31 9.93 14.94
N ASN A 152 5.84 9.25 15.96
CA ASN A 152 5.20 9.17 17.28
C ASN A 152 5.80 10.13 18.32
N ILE A 153 7.05 10.54 18.14
CA ILE A 153 7.73 11.47 19.07
C ILE A 153 7.71 12.89 18.52
N TRP A 154 8.01 13.04 17.23
CA TRP A 154 8.11 14.35 16.58
C TRP A 154 6.85 14.73 15.75
N GLY A 155 5.92 13.80 15.51
CA GLY A 155 4.66 14.10 14.83
C GLY A 155 4.82 14.41 13.33
N CYS A 156 5.88 13.92 12.70
CA CYS A 156 6.25 14.23 11.31
C CYS A 156 6.46 15.74 11.06
N GLN A 157 6.90 16.48 12.07
CA GLN A 157 7.07 17.92 11.99
C GLN A 157 8.43 18.36 12.53
N SER A 158 9.00 19.39 11.92
CA SER A 158 10.17 20.06 12.48
C SER A 158 9.82 20.69 13.83
N ALA A 159 10.79 20.71 14.73
CA ALA A 159 10.56 21.20 16.09
C ALA A 159 10.30 22.71 16.14
N LEU A 160 10.86 23.48 15.21
CA LEU A 160 10.82 24.95 15.22
C LEU A 160 9.67 25.50 14.36
N SER A 161 9.66 25.24 13.05
CA SER A 161 8.62 25.77 12.13
C SER A 161 7.36 24.90 12.02
N ALA A 162 7.34 23.70 12.62
CA ALA A 162 6.29 22.70 12.42
C ALA A 162 6.11 22.26 10.95
N CYS A 163 7.14 22.42 10.12
CA CYS A 163 7.16 21.98 8.73
C CYS A 163 7.03 20.45 8.66
N ASN A 164 6.14 19.95 7.81
CA ASN A 164 5.85 18.51 7.67
C ASN A 164 6.37 17.89 6.37
N ASP A 165 7.22 18.61 5.63
CA ASP A 165 7.84 18.07 4.42
C ASP A 165 8.98 17.10 4.77
N LEU A 166 8.69 15.80 4.69
CA LEU A 166 9.65 14.73 4.93
C LEU A 166 10.92 14.82 4.07
N TYR A 167 10.92 15.53 2.93
CA TYR A 167 12.13 15.71 2.09
C TYR A 167 13.13 16.71 2.67
N ASP A 168 12.64 17.61 3.51
CA ASP A 168 13.43 18.67 4.13
C ASP A 168 13.78 18.36 5.59
N LEU A 169 13.12 17.38 6.18
CA LEU A 169 13.37 16.97 7.55
C LEU A 169 14.68 16.18 7.71
N VAL A 170 15.48 16.56 8.70
CA VAL A 170 16.72 15.93 9.11
C VAL A 170 16.78 15.79 10.64
N MET A 171 17.44 14.75 11.12
CA MET A 171 17.71 14.57 12.54
C MET A 171 19.15 14.94 12.84
N VAL A 172 19.35 15.77 13.86
CA VAL A 172 20.69 16.17 14.33
C VAL A 172 20.81 15.99 15.85
N ARG A 173 22.03 16.11 16.38
CA ARG A 173 22.30 16.15 17.81
C ARG A 173 21.58 17.34 18.43
N TRP A 174 20.97 17.16 19.59
CA TRP A 174 20.41 18.27 20.35
C TRP A 174 21.51 19.02 21.09
N ASP A 175 22.35 18.29 21.82
CA ASP A 175 23.60 18.75 22.43
C ASP A 175 24.77 18.23 21.60
N LYS A 176 25.54 19.16 21.01
CA LYS A 176 26.68 18.84 20.15
C LYS A 176 27.80 18.11 20.87
N GLN A 177 27.92 18.33 22.19
CA GLN A 177 29.00 17.77 23.00
C GLN A 177 28.81 16.29 23.29
N GLN A 178 27.62 15.74 23.02
CA GLN A 178 27.27 14.35 23.26
C GLN A 178 27.01 13.64 21.94
N GLU A 179 27.35 12.34 21.86
CA GLU A 179 27.04 11.53 20.68
C GLU A 179 25.54 11.58 20.38
N TRP A 180 25.17 11.40 19.11
CA TRP A 180 23.76 11.31 18.77
C TRP A 180 23.13 10.09 19.46
N SER A 181 21.97 10.32 20.05
CA SER A 181 21.14 9.25 20.59
C SER A 181 19.67 9.62 20.47
N PRO A 182 18.73 8.66 20.59
CA PRO A 182 17.31 8.97 20.59
C PRO A 182 16.87 9.98 21.66
N TRP A 183 17.67 10.18 22.71
CA TRP A 183 17.46 11.15 23.78
C TRP A 183 18.44 12.33 23.75
N ASN A 184 19.24 12.44 22.69
CA ASN A 184 20.07 13.59 22.37
C ASN A 184 19.87 13.95 20.88
N THR A 185 18.62 14.20 20.49
CA THR A 185 18.28 14.47 19.10
C THR A 185 17.19 15.51 18.93
N ILE A 186 17.19 16.19 17.81
CA ILE A 186 16.12 17.08 17.38
C ILE A 186 15.80 16.85 15.90
N LEU A 187 14.51 16.88 15.55
CA LEU A 187 14.03 16.82 14.16
C LEU A 187 13.78 18.25 13.66
N LEU A 188 14.49 18.65 12.61
CA LEU A 188 14.49 20.02 12.06
C LEU A 188 14.41 19.98 10.54
N THR A 189 14.13 21.10 9.90
CA THR A 189 14.44 21.26 8.46
C THR A 189 15.95 21.37 8.24
N LYS A 190 16.44 21.21 7.01
CA LYS A 190 17.88 21.36 6.70
C LYS A 190 18.42 22.73 7.11
N ASP A 191 17.69 23.79 6.76
CA ASP A 191 18.07 25.17 7.10
C ASP A 191 18.05 25.41 8.62
N GLU A 192 17.05 24.88 9.32
CA GLU A 192 16.97 24.95 10.78
C GLU A 192 18.10 24.18 11.45
N ALA A 193 18.47 23.02 10.91
CA ALA A 193 19.57 22.21 11.40
C ALA A 193 20.90 22.94 11.23
N ASP A 194 21.14 23.57 10.07
CA ASP A 194 22.34 24.36 9.83
C ASP A 194 22.44 25.57 10.78
N ALA A 195 21.32 26.19 11.12
CA ALA A 195 21.26 27.24 12.13
C ALA A 195 21.54 26.68 13.55
N HIS A 196 20.89 25.57 13.91
CA HIS A 196 21.08 24.90 15.20
C HIS A 196 22.55 24.48 15.40
N LEU A 197 23.18 23.96 14.34
CA LEU A 197 24.58 23.54 14.36
C LEU A 197 25.59 24.70 14.45
N LYS A 198 25.15 25.97 14.42
CA LYS A 198 25.99 27.14 14.68
C LYS A 198 25.85 27.70 16.10
N LEU A 199 24.90 27.21 16.88
CA LEU A 199 24.65 27.69 18.25
C LEU A 199 25.67 27.13 19.24
N ASP A 200 26.27 27.98 20.07
CA ASP A 200 27.21 27.55 21.10
C ASP A 200 26.50 27.16 22.42
N ASN A 201 25.49 27.93 22.82
CA ASN A 201 24.74 27.70 24.05
C ASN A 201 23.23 27.54 23.79
N LEU A 202 22.70 26.34 24.07
CA LEU A 202 21.28 26.02 23.90
C LEU A 202 20.36 26.76 24.88
N GLN A 203 20.84 27.08 26.10
CA GLN A 203 20.05 27.76 27.13
C GLN A 203 19.83 29.24 26.80
N GLU A 204 20.76 29.84 26.06
CA GLU A 204 20.64 31.22 25.59
C GLU A 204 19.89 31.32 24.27
N ALA A 205 20.03 30.31 23.40
CA ALA A 205 19.43 30.32 22.07
C ALA A 205 17.95 29.91 22.03
N TYR A 206 17.49 29.08 22.96
CA TYR A 206 16.11 28.59 23.01
C TYR A 206 15.39 28.97 24.30
N GLU A 207 14.10 29.27 24.18
CA GLU A 207 13.25 29.51 25.34
C GLU A 207 13.13 28.27 26.24
N ALA A 208 13.08 28.48 27.56
CA ALA A 208 13.00 27.39 28.53
C ALA A 208 11.78 26.47 28.33
N SER A 209 10.65 27.04 27.88
CA SER A 209 9.42 26.31 27.51
C SER A 209 9.68 25.31 26.38
N PHE A 210 10.42 25.72 25.35
CA PHE A 210 10.81 24.88 24.23
C PHE A 210 11.76 23.78 24.66
N ILE A 211 12.83 24.12 25.40
CA ILE A 211 13.78 23.14 25.95
C ILE A 211 13.05 22.08 26.79
N HIS A 212 12.08 22.49 27.60
CA HIS A 212 11.26 21.57 28.38
C HIS A 212 10.46 20.62 27.47
N GLY A 213 9.86 21.14 26.41
CA GLY A 213 9.15 20.33 25.40
C GLY A 213 10.06 19.32 24.70
N ILE A 214 11.31 19.68 24.41
CA ILE A 214 12.32 18.78 23.84
C ILE A 214 12.70 17.69 24.85
N LYS A 215 12.98 18.05 26.10
CA LYS A 215 13.27 17.08 27.18
C LYS A 215 12.14 16.06 27.35
N HIS A 216 10.88 16.50 27.27
CA HIS A 216 9.74 15.58 27.34
C HIS A 216 9.73 14.57 26.18
N LYS A 217 10.05 15.02 24.96
CA LYS A 217 10.22 14.13 23.79
C LYS A 217 11.38 13.14 24.00
N HIS A 218 12.51 13.58 24.55
CA HIS A 218 13.64 12.70 24.88
C HIS A 218 13.27 11.66 25.93
N ILE A 219 12.52 12.02 26.98
CA ILE A 219 12.03 11.07 27.99
C ILE A 219 11.15 10.00 27.33
N ARG A 220 10.26 10.41 26.41
CA ARG A 220 9.42 9.48 25.65
C ARG A 220 10.27 8.55 24.78
N ALA A 221 11.32 9.06 24.14
CA ALA A 221 12.28 8.26 23.38
C ALA A 221 12.99 7.25 24.28
N LYS A 222 13.53 7.68 25.44
CA LYS A 222 14.17 6.77 26.42
C LYS A 222 13.24 5.62 26.79
N LYS A 223 11.97 5.90 27.10
CA LYS A 223 10.98 4.87 27.46
C LYS A 223 10.74 3.85 26.35
N TYR A 224 10.69 4.29 25.10
CA TYR A 224 10.52 3.39 23.94
C TYR A 224 11.77 2.52 23.71
N PHE A 225 12.95 3.15 23.67
CA PHE A 225 14.20 2.44 23.38
C PHE A 225 14.69 1.56 24.54
N ALA A 226 14.28 1.82 25.79
CA ALA A 226 14.58 0.96 26.94
C ALA A 226 14.00 -0.46 26.80
N GLN A 227 12.98 -0.65 25.96
CA GLN A 227 12.39 -1.96 25.66
C GLN A 227 13.25 -2.79 24.69
N ILE A 228 14.27 -2.20 24.08
CA ILE A 228 15.11 -2.82 23.07
C ILE A 228 16.40 -3.33 23.75
N PRO A 229 16.60 -4.65 23.91
CA PRO A 229 17.68 -5.21 24.72
C PRO A 229 19.08 -4.71 24.35
N VAL A 230 19.35 -4.55 23.04
CA VAL A 230 20.64 -4.07 22.52
C VAL A 230 20.91 -2.63 22.97
N MET A 231 19.89 -1.78 22.96
CA MET A 231 20.01 -0.37 23.37
C MET A 231 20.17 -0.27 24.89
N THR A 232 19.48 -1.09 25.68
CA THR A 232 19.54 -1.11 27.16
C THR A 232 20.97 -1.25 27.70
N SER A 233 21.81 -2.05 27.03
CA SER A 233 23.22 -2.19 27.40
C SER A 233 24.05 -0.91 27.26
N LEU A 234 23.69 -0.06 26.28
CA LEU A 234 24.36 1.23 26.03
C LEU A 234 23.81 2.34 26.91
N PHE A 235 22.50 2.33 27.18
CA PHE A 235 21.87 3.22 28.17
C PHE A 235 22.59 3.19 29.52
N HIS A 236 22.88 1.99 30.04
CA HIS A 236 23.57 1.84 31.32
C HIS A 236 25.04 2.28 31.31
N ARG A 237 25.65 2.41 30.13
CA ARG A 237 27.04 2.89 29.98
C ARG A 237 27.08 4.42 29.91
N SER A 238 26.15 5.03 29.17
CA SER A 238 26.03 6.49 29.07
C SER A 238 25.53 7.13 30.37
N ASP A 239 24.58 6.50 31.09
CA ASP A 239 24.15 6.99 32.41
C ASP A 239 25.28 6.89 33.47
N LYS A 240 26.19 5.92 33.35
CA LYS A 240 27.38 5.82 34.21
C LYS A 240 28.44 6.89 33.90
N GLN A 241 28.57 7.31 32.64
CA GLN A 241 29.47 8.39 32.24
C GLN A 241 28.91 9.77 32.62
N ALA A 242 27.59 9.97 32.49
CA ALA A 242 26.92 11.21 32.89
C ALA A 242 26.89 11.44 34.41
N ASN A 243 26.80 10.37 35.22
CA ASN A 243 26.86 10.46 36.69
C ASN A 243 28.28 10.51 37.26
N ALA A 244 29.31 10.40 36.41
CA ALA A 244 30.72 10.46 36.81
C ALA A 244 31.40 11.78 36.39
N SER A 245 30.65 12.70 35.79
CA SER A 245 31.12 14.02 35.31
C SER A 245 30.48 15.15 36.12
#